data_AF-A0A4R8DZ33-F1
#
_entry.id   AF-A0A4R8DZ33-F1
#
_cell.length_a   1.000
_cell.length_b   1.000
_cell.length_c   1.000
_cell.angle_alpha   90.00
_cell.angle_beta   90.00
_cell.angle_gamma   90.00
#
_symmetry.space_group_name_H-M   'P 1'
#
loop_
_entity.id
_entity.type
_entity.pdbx_description
1 polymer ?
#
loop_
_entity_poly.entity_id
_entity_poly.type
_entity_poly.pdbx_seq_one_letter_code
_entity_poly.pdbx_strand_id
1 'polypeptide(L)'
;MGRRAARQRLAGPELDDIAHQAAADALLAICGKVETFRGDCKFTTWAYKFVIFDVAAKVNRHFWQRAGMAFDDEDWDRLPARLGIEPEAQAESRDLMRAVHRAVDEKLTARQRTVFVALVLNGMPSDVLADQLGATQNAIYKMMFDARRKLRTALADAGYLPNQQLA
;
A
#
# COMPACT_ATOMS: atom_id res chain seq x y z
N MET A 1 -5.59 7.68 -9.80
CA MET A 1 -5.66 8.95 -9.05
C MET A 1 -5.35 8.67 -7.57
N GLY A 2 -4.14 8.90 -7.07
CA GLY A 2 -3.77 8.52 -5.69
C GLY A 2 -2.83 9.48 -4.95
N ARG A 3 -2.30 10.52 -5.60
CA ARG A 3 -1.31 11.43 -4.97
C ARG A 3 -1.92 12.55 -4.12
N ARG A 4 -3.24 12.78 -4.20
CA ARG A 4 -3.91 13.91 -3.52
C ARG A 4 -4.29 13.59 -2.07
N ALA A 5 -4.59 12.35 -1.73
CA ALA A 5 -5.01 11.95 -0.39
C ALA A 5 -3.86 12.00 0.65
N ALA A 6 -2.62 11.71 0.24
CA ALA A 6 -1.46 11.74 1.14
C ALA A 6 -1.13 13.15 1.68
N ARG A 7 -1.53 14.22 0.98
CA ARG A 7 -1.23 15.61 1.39
C ARG A 7 -2.14 16.15 2.50
N GLN A 8 -3.26 15.51 2.81
CA GLN A 8 -4.22 16.04 3.79
C GLN A 8 -3.92 15.67 5.25
N ARG A 9 -2.89 14.85 5.53
CA ARG A 9 -2.59 14.38 6.90
C ARG A 9 -1.27 14.82 7.51
N LEU A 10 -0.40 15.49 6.76
CA LEU A 10 0.86 16.02 7.26
C LEU A 10 0.67 17.52 7.51
N ALA A 11 0.65 17.95 8.77
CA ALA A 11 0.55 19.35 9.17
C ALA A 11 1.38 19.60 10.44
N GLY A 12 1.99 20.79 10.55
CA GLY A 12 2.69 21.22 11.76
C GLY A 12 4.12 20.66 11.91
N PRO A 13 4.62 20.47 13.15
CA PRO A 13 6.03 20.12 13.45
C PRO A 13 6.54 18.87 12.74
N GLU A 14 5.67 17.87 12.51
CA GLU A 14 6.01 16.62 11.84
C GLU A 14 6.48 16.83 10.39
N LEU A 15 5.98 17.89 9.72
CA LEU A 15 6.44 18.26 8.38
C LEU A 15 7.86 18.82 8.39
N ASP A 16 8.20 19.60 9.42
CA ASP A 16 9.51 20.21 9.57
C ASP A 16 10.56 19.15 9.97
N ASP A 17 10.19 18.20 10.81
CA ASP A 17 11.02 17.04 11.16
C ASP A 17 11.32 16.17 9.92
N ILE A 18 10.29 15.87 9.12
CA ILE A 18 10.46 15.14 7.86
C ILE A 18 11.37 15.91 6.90
N ALA A 19 11.23 17.24 6.81
CA ALA A 19 12.07 18.08 5.97
C ALA A 19 13.53 18.06 6.41
N HIS A 20 13.79 18.25 7.71
CA HIS A 20 15.14 18.20 8.27
C HIS A 20 15.80 16.84 8.04
N GLN A 21 15.06 15.74 8.27
CA GLN A 21 15.66 14.42 8.12
C GLN A 21 15.82 14.01 6.66
N ALA A 22 14.92 14.45 5.76
CA ALA A 22 15.12 14.27 4.33
C ALA A 22 16.33 15.05 3.82
N ALA A 23 16.55 16.28 4.30
CA ALA A 23 17.72 17.07 3.94
C ALA A 23 19.03 16.42 4.41
N ALA A 24 19.05 15.92 5.65
CA ALA A 24 20.22 15.25 6.22
C ALA A 24 20.58 13.96 5.44
N ASP A 25 19.60 13.10 5.18
CA ASP A 25 19.82 11.84 4.46
C ASP A 25 20.22 12.10 3.00
N ALA A 26 19.59 13.08 2.34
CA ALA A 26 19.95 13.46 0.98
C ALA A 26 21.37 14.02 0.92
N LEU A 27 21.79 14.81 1.92
CA LEU A 27 23.16 15.33 2.01
C LEU A 27 24.18 14.18 2.15
N LEU A 28 23.90 13.20 3.02
CA LEU A 28 24.74 12.00 3.15
C LEU A 28 24.83 11.22 1.84
N ALA A 29 23.70 11.02 1.15
CA ALA A 29 23.65 10.34 -0.14
C ALA A 29 24.41 11.09 -1.24
N ILE A 30 24.32 12.43 -1.25
CA ILE A 30 25.07 13.31 -2.14
C ILE A 30 26.57 13.19 -1.86
N CYS A 31 27.00 13.33 -0.61
CA CYS A 31 28.42 13.21 -0.24
C CYS A 31 28.99 11.84 -0.61
N GLY A 32 28.22 10.76 -0.42
CA GLY A 32 28.64 9.42 -0.80
C GLY A 32 28.71 9.17 -2.32
N LYS A 33 28.10 10.03 -3.14
CA LYS A 33 28.02 9.86 -4.60
C LYS A 33 28.57 11.05 -5.39
N VAL A 34 29.14 12.05 -4.73
CA VAL A 34 29.61 13.28 -5.39
C VAL A 34 30.66 12.97 -6.46
N GLU A 35 31.53 12.00 -6.21
CA GLU A 35 32.56 11.55 -7.17
C GLU A 35 31.98 10.91 -8.44
N THR A 36 30.69 10.50 -8.42
CA THR A 36 29.98 9.96 -9.59
C THR A 36 29.34 11.04 -10.46
N PHE A 37 29.42 12.31 -10.03
CA PHE A 37 28.84 13.42 -10.77
C PHE A 37 29.69 13.74 -12.02
N ARG A 38 29.11 13.47 -13.20
CA ARG A 38 29.80 13.61 -14.49
C ARG A 38 29.86 15.03 -15.06
N GLY A 39 29.15 15.99 -14.48
CA GLY A 39 29.11 17.37 -15.01
C GLY A 39 28.15 17.60 -16.20
N ASP A 40 27.39 16.59 -16.64
CA ASP A 40 26.45 16.71 -17.78
C ASP A 40 25.25 17.66 -17.53
N CYS A 41 25.07 18.12 -16.30
CA CYS A 41 24.04 19.10 -15.92
C CYS A 41 24.53 19.95 -14.74
N LYS A 42 23.76 20.95 -14.28
CA LYS A 42 24.09 21.67 -13.04
C LYS A 42 24.11 20.70 -11.87
N PHE A 43 25.09 20.85 -10.98
CA PHE A 43 25.20 20.06 -9.75
C PHE A 43 23.88 20.04 -8.96
N THR A 44 23.21 21.20 -8.85
CA THR A 44 21.93 21.30 -8.16
C THR A 44 20.85 20.44 -8.82
N THR A 45 20.75 20.41 -10.14
CA THR A 45 19.79 19.56 -10.87
C THR A 45 20.02 18.07 -10.56
N TRP A 46 21.27 17.65 -10.48
CA TRP A 46 21.63 16.28 -10.08
C TRP A 46 21.30 16.02 -8.60
N ALA A 47 21.68 16.93 -7.70
CA ALA A 47 21.42 16.85 -6.26
C ALA A 47 19.92 16.82 -5.92
N TYR A 48 19.09 17.59 -6.64
CA TYR A 48 17.64 17.65 -6.44
C TYR A 48 16.97 16.29 -6.55
N LYS A 49 17.49 15.37 -7.37
CA LYS A 49 16.92 14.02 -7.48
C LYS A 49 16.98 13.30 -6.14
N PHE A 50 18.10 13.37 -5.43
CA PHE A 50 18.26 12.71 -4.11
C PHE A 50 17.26 13.25 -3.10
N VAL A 51 17.14 14.59 -3.01
CA VAL A 51 16.18 15.24 -2.11
C VAL A 51 14.74 14.83 -2.44
N ILE A 52 14.36 14.83 -3.72
CA ILE A 52 13.01 14.45 -4.15
C ILE A 52 12.72 12.99 -3.79
N PHE A 53 13.67 12.07 -4.00
CA PHE A 53 13.50 10.67 -3.65
C PHE A 53 13.38 10.46 -2.13
N ASP A 54 14.21 11.10 -1.33
CA ASP A 54 14.19 10.94 0.13
C ASP A 54 12.95 11.55 0.76
N VAL A 55 12.53 12.75 0.32
CA VAL A 55 11.27 13.36 0.77
C VAL A 55 10.09 12.46 0.40
N ALA A 56 10.03 11.96 -0.85
CA ALA A 56 8.95 11.09 -1.28
C ALA A 56 8.90 9.79 -0.45
N ALA A 57 10.06 9.18 -0.20
CA ALA A 57 10.17 7.96 0.61
C ALA A 57 9.71 8.19 2.06
N LYS A 58 10.16 9.29 2.71
CA LYS A 58 9.79 9.61 4.09
C LYS A 58 8.32 9.99 4.23
N VAL A 59 7.81 10.86 3.37
CA VAL A 59 6.38 11.23 3.36
C VAL A 59 5.50 10.00 3.21
N ASN A 60 5.86 9.09 2.29
CA ASN A 60 5.11 7.86 2.07
C ASN A 60 5.18 6.94 3.30
N ARG A 61 6.38 6.72 3.86
CA ARG A 61 6.58 5.92 5.06
C ARG A 61 5.79 6.45 6.25
N HIS A 62 5.87 7.76 6.54
CA HIS A 62 5.13 8.39 7.63
C HIS A 62 3.61 8.27 7.44
N PHE A 63 3.11 8.50 6.22
CA PHE A 63 1.70 8.33 5.91
C PHE A 63 1.22 6.92 6.25
N TRP A 64 1.96 5.87 5.86
CA TRP A 64 1.60 4.48 6.09
C TRP A 64 1.87 3.97 7.51
N GLN A 65 2.78 4.59 8.26
CA GLN A 65 2.94 4.30 9.70
C GLN A 65 1.73 4.80 10.51
N ARG A 66 1.10 5.89 10.07
CA ARG A 66 -0.07 6.48 10.73
C ARG A 66 -1.39 5.94 10.20
N ALA A 67 -1.45 5.59 8.92
CA ALA A 67 -2.58 4.86 8.36
C ALA A 67 -2.54 3.44 8.91
N GLY A 68 -3.28 3.18 9.98
CA GLY A 68 -3.35 1.86 10.60
C GLY A 68 -3.67 0.76 9.59
N MET A 69 -3.25 -0.48 9.89
CA MET A 69 -3.53 -1.65 9.06
C MET A 69 -4.95 -2.22 9.28
N ALA A 70 -5.77 -1.56 10.11
CA ALA A 70 -7.14 -1.97 10.38
C ALA A 70 -8.08 -1.49 9.26
N PHE A 71 -9.06 -2.31 8.95
CA PHE A 71 -10.16 -2.03 8.03
C PHE A 71 -11.37 -2.74 8.63
N ASP A 72 -12.38 -1.96 9.02
CA ASP A 72 -13.52 -2.44 9.81
C ASP A 72 -14.75 -2.75 8.95
N ASP A 73 -15.83 -3.20 9.60
CA ASP A 73 -17.09 -3.54 8.93
C ASP A 73 -17.70 -2.34 8.19
N GLU A 74 -17.61 -1.13 8.76
CA GLU A 74 -18.10 0.09 8.09
C GLU A 74 -17.30 0.41 6.82
N ASP A 75 -15.99 0.16 6.85
CA ASP A 75 -15.12 0.32 5.70
C ASP A 75 -15.46 -0.67 4.56
N TRP A 76 -15.89 -1.89 4.90
CA TRP A 76 -16.37 -2.88 3.92
C TRP A 76 -17.67 -2.47 3.25
N ASP A 77 -18.63 -1.94 4.01
CA ASP A 77 -19.90 -1.45 3.45
C ASP A 77 -19.71 -0.24 2.53
N ARG A 78 -18.69 0.58 2.79
CA ARG A 78 -18.33 1.76 1.97
C ARG A 78 -17.41 1.43 0.79
N LEU A 79 -16.86 0.21 0.72
CA LEU A 79 -15.90 -0.19 -0.31
C LEU A 79 -16.45 -0.07 -1.74
N PRO A 80 -17.69 -0.49 -2.08
CA PRO A 80 -18.24 -0.30 -3.43
C PRO A 80 -18.21 1.15 -3.89
N ALA A 81 -18.60 2.08 -3.02
CA ALA A 81 -18.59 3.51 -3.32
C ALA A 81 -17.15 4.04 -3.50
N ARG A 82 -16.19 3.58 -2.68
CA ARG A 82 -14.76 3.93 -2.83
C ARG A 82 -14.17 3.43 -4.16
N LEU A 83 -14.66 2.31 -4.68
CA LEU A 83 -14.26 1.76 -5.98
C LEU A 83 -14.97 2.43 -7.17
N GLY A 84 -15.87 3.39 -6.92
CA GLY A 84 -16.62 4.08 -7.98
C GLY A 84 -17.72 3.23 -8.60
N ILE A 85 -18.26 2.24 -7.87
CA ILE A 85 -19.39 1.43 -8.33
C ILE A 85 -20.66 2.28 -8.22
N GLU A 86 -21.34 2.47 -9.35
CA GLU A 86 -22.58 3.25 -9.44
C GLU A 86 -23.67 2.68 -8.52
N PRO A 87 -24.53 3.53 -7.91
CA PRO A 87 -25.52 3.11 -6.93
C PRO A 87 -26.43 1.95 -7.37
N GLU A 88 -26.79 1.91 -8.65
CA GLU A 88 -27.63 0.86 -9.24
C GLU A 88 -26.92 -0.51 -9.26
N ALA A 89 -25.60 -0.53 -9.51
CA ALA A 89 -24.76 -1.73 -9.48
C ALA A 89 -24.25 -2.08 -8.06
N GLN A 90 -24.44 -1.19 -7.06
CA GLN A 90 -24.02 -1.47 -5.69
C GLN A 90 -24.82 -2.61 -5.05
N ALA A 91 -26.11 -2.76 -5.38
CA ALA A 91 -26.93 -3.83 -4.81
C ALA A 91 -26.38 -5.22 -5.19
N GLU A 92 -26.00 -5.40 -6.46
CA GLU A 92 -25.36 -6.63 -6.95
C GLU A 92 -23.94 -6.80 -6.38
N SER A 93 -23.18 -5.70 -6.28
CA SER A 93 -21.81 -5.73 -5.74
C SER A 93 -21.75 -6.03 -4.24
N ARG A 94 -22.77 -5.62 -3.45
CA ARG A 94 -22.81 -5.82 -1.99
C ARG A 94 -22.76 -7.29 -1.59
N ASP A 95 -23.44 -8.15 -2.33
CA ASP A 95 -23.45 -9.58 -2.02
C ASP A 95 -22.06 -10.20 -2.26
N LEU A 96 -21.43 -9.86 -3.39
CA LEU A 96 -20.05 -10.24 -3.68
C LEU A 96 -19.08 -9.69 -2.63
N MET A 97 -19.20 -8.42 -2.23
CA MET A 97 -18.32 -7.82 -1.21
C MET A 97 -18.49 -8.49 0.15
N ARG A 98 -19.71 -8.86 0.55
CA ARG A 98 -19.95 -9.63 1.77
C ARG A 98 -19.31 -11.02 1.70
N ALA A 99 -19.38 -11.67 0.54
CA ALA A 99 -18.72 -12.95 0.32
C ALA A 99 -17.19 -12.84 0.39
N VAL A 100 -16.61 -11.78 -0.18
CA VAL A 100 -15.17 -11.47 -0.07
C VAL A 100 -14.78 -11.22 1.38
N HIS A 101 -15.53 -10.39 2.10
CA HIS A 101 -15.28 -10.08 3.50
C HIS A 101 -15.27 -11.36 4.35
N ARG A 102 -16.32 -12.17 4.24
CA ARG A 102 -16.41 -13.47 4.92
C ARG A 102 -15.24 -14.40 4.57
N ALA A 103 -14.85 -14.48 3.30
CA ALA A 103 -13.73 -15.32 2.89
C ALA A 103 -12.38 -14.83 3.48
N VAL A 104 -12.19 -13.51 3.59
CA VAL A 104 -11.03 -12.90 4.26
C VAL A 104 -11.01 -13.26 5.75
N ASP A 105 -12.18 -13.25 6.39
CA ASP A 105 -12.29 -13.55 7.81
C ASP A 105 -12.15 -15.03 8.15
N GLU A 106 -12.70 -15.91 7.33
CA GLU A 106 -12.71 -17.34 7.63
C GLU A 106 -11.49 -18.10 7.08
N LYS A 107 -10.92 -17.66 5.95
CA LYS A 107 -9.92 -18.46 5.22
C LYS A 107 -8.50 -17.96 5.40
N LEU A 108 -8.31 -16.67 5.66
CA LEU A 108 -6.99 -16.09 5.85
C LEU A 108 -6.56 -16.19 7.31
N THR A 109 -5.27 -16.47 7.52
CA THR A 109 -4.65 -16.29 8.84
C THR A 109 -4.61 -14.82 9.21
N ALA A 110 -4.50 -14.49 10.51
CA ALA A 110 -4.39 -13.10 10.97
C ALA A 110 -3.32 -12.30 10.19
N ARG A 111 -2.14 -12.90 9.98
CA ARG A 111 -1.04 -12.25 9.24
C ARG A 111 -1.34 -12.08 7.75
N GLN A 112 -2.02 -13.05 7.12
CA GLN A 112 -2.47 -12.92 5.73
C GLN A 112 -3.56 -11.85 5.59
N ARG A 113 -4.47 -11.72 6.56
CA ARG A 113 -5.48 -10.66 6.59
C ARG A 113 -4.84 -9.29 6.68
N THR A 114 -3.89 -9.10 7.60
CA THR A 114 -3.12 -7.84 7.71
C THR A 114 -2.46 -7.46 6.38
N VAL A 115 -1.80 -8.43 5.72
CA VAL A 115 -1.14 -8.19 4.43
C VAL A 115 -2.16 -7.87 3.34
N PHE A 116 -3.28 -8.60 3.29
CA PHE A 116 -4.34 -8.36 2.31
C PHE A 116 -4.95 -6.97 2.46
N VAL A 117 -5.35 -6.60 3.68
CA VAL A 117 -5.94 -5.28 3.98
C VAL A 117 -4.96 -4.16 3.62
N ALA A 118 -3.71 -4.26 4.08
CA ALA A 118 -2.70 -3.24 3.83
C ALA A 118 -2.46 -3.03 2.32
N LEU A 119 -2.29 -4.09 1.54
CA LEU A 119 -1.95 -3.96 0.13
C LEU A 119 -3.15 -3.70 -0.78
N VAL A 120 -4.27 -4.39 -0.55
CA VAL A 120 -5.41 -4.40 -1.49
C VAL A 120 -6.41 -3.30 -1.15
N LEU A 121 -6.75 -3.14 0.13
CA LEU A 121 -7.79 -2.21 0.55
C LEU A 121 -7.21 -0.82 0.83
N ASN A 122 -6.07 -0.78 1.54
CA ASN A 122 -5.43 0.47 1.87
C ASN A 122 -4.52 0.97 0.74
N GLY A 123 -4.01 0.09 -0.13
CA GLY A 123 -3.11 0.48 -1.23
C GLY A 123 -1.68 0.78 -0.78
N MET A 124 -1.27 0.24 0.37
CA MET A 124 0.10 0.37 0.88
C MET A 124 1.08 -0.31 -0.10
N PRO A 125 2.22 0.32 -0.41
CA PRO A 125 3.29 -0.32 -1.17
C PRO A 125 3.89 -1.54 -0.44
N SER A 126 4.29 -2.56 -1.19
CA SER A 126 4.79 -3.82 -0.62
C SER A 126 6.13 -3.68 0.11
N ASP A 127 6.98 -2.76 -0.31
CA ASP A 127 8.25 -2.41 0.32
C ASP A 127 8.04 -1.74 1.69
N VAL A 128 7.07 -0.83 1.77
CA VAL A 128 6.68 -0.17 3.03
C VAL A 128 6.08 -1.18 4.01
N LEU A 129 5.21 -2.07 3.54
CA LEU A 129 4.63 -3.12 4.38
C LEU A 129 5.68 -4.12 4.86
N ALA A 130 6.64 -4.49 4.00
CA ALA A 130 7.74 -5.38 4.34
C ALA A 130 8.56 -4.81 5.50
N ASP A 131 8.91 -3.53 5.44
CA ASP A 131 9.60 -2.80 6.50
C ASP A 131 8.80 -2.80 7.82
N GLN A 132 7.52 -2.43 7.78
CA GLN A 132 6.66 -2.40 8.98
C GLN A 132 6.48 -3.77 9.65
N LEU A 133 6.42 -4.84 8.87
CA LEU A 133 6.24 -6.20 9.40
C LEU A 133 7.56 -6.90 9.73
N GLY A 134 8.71 -6.24 9.54
CA GLY A 134 10.04 -6.85 9.70
C GLY A 134 10.24 -8.07 8.78
N ALA A 135 9.68 -8.01 7.57
CA ALA A 135 9.67 -9.10 6.60
C ALA A 135 10.39 -8.70 5.30
N THR A 136 10.74 -9.68 4.47
CA THR A 136 11.26 -9.41 3.13
C THR A 136 10.10 -9.18 2.15
N GLN A 137 10.31 -8.40 1.09
CA GLN A 137 9.30 -8.23 0.03
C GLN A 137 8.87 -9.58 -0.56
N ASN A 138 9.80 -10.54 -0.71
CA ASN A 138 9.48 -11.87 -1.21
C ASN A 138 8.51 -12.63 -0.29
N ALA A 139 8.65 -12.47 1.04
CA ALA A 139 7.70 -13.03 2.00
C ALA A 139 6.32 -12.38 1.86
N ILE A 140 6.25 -11.06 1.67
CA ILE A 140 4.99 -10.34 1.41
C ILE A 140 4.31 -10.87 0.13
N TYR A 141 5.05 -11.01 -0.96
CA TYR A 141 4.52 -11.53 -2.22
C TYR A 141 3.99 -12.96 -2.07
N LYS A 142 4.74 -13.85 -1.39
CA LYS A 142 4.30 -15.22 -1.12
C LYS A 142 3.02 -15.25 -0.29
N MET A 143 2.94 -14.45 0.77
CA MET A 143 1.73 -14.36 1.59
C MET A 143 0.52 -13.89 0.78
N MET A 144 0.68 -12.89 -0.10
CA MET A 144 -0.41 -12.44 -0.96
C MET A 144 -0.80 -13.44 -2.04
N PHE A 145 0.17 -14.19 -2.55
CA PHE A 145 -0.12 -15.27 -3.49
C PHE A 145 -1.01 -16.34 -2.82
N ASP A 146 -0.61 -16.80 -1.63
CA ASP A 146 -1.37 -17.78 -0.86
C ASP A 146 -2.75 -17.25 -0.47
N ALA A 147 -2.84 -15.98 -0.05
CA ALA A 147 -4.11 -15.35 0.29
C ALA A 147 -5.06 -15.30 -0.91
N ARG A 148 -4.60 -14.83 -2.08
CA ARG A 148 -5.41 -14.81 -3.32
C ARG A 148 -5.88 -16.20 -3.71
N ARG A 149 -5.04 -17.21 -3.59
CA ARG A 149 -5.41 -18.60 -3.90
C ARG A 149 -6.55 -19.07 -3.00
N LYS A 150 -6.45 -18.85 -1.69
CA LYS A 150 -7.49 -19.24 -0.72
C LYS A 150 -8.82 -18.50 -0.97
N LEU A 151 -8.76 -17.18 -1.17
CA LEU A 151 -9.95 -16.38 -1.45
C LEU A 151 -10.61 -16.82 -2.74
N ARG A 152 -9.83 -17.06 -3.80
CA ARG A 152 -10.36 -17.54 -5.07
C ARG A 152 -11.08 -18.87 -4.93
N THR A 153 -10.49 -19.84 -4.23
CA THR A 153 -11.16 -21.13 -3.96
C THR A 153 -12.47 -20.92 -3.21
N ALA A 154 -12.46 -20.13 -2.13
CA ALA A 154 -13.66 -19.88 -1.33
C ALA A 154 -14.77 -19.17 -2.11
N LEU A 155 -14.41 -18.21 -2.97
CA LEU A 155 -15.38 -17.50 -3.82
C LEU A 155 -15.91 -18.39 -4.95
N ALA A 156 -15.10 -19.31 -5.46
CA ALA A 156 -15.54 -20.28 -6.47
C ALA A 156 -16.48 -21.34 -5.87
N ASP A 157 -16.15 -21.85 -4.68
CA ASP A 157 -17.03 -22.76 -3.92
C ASP A 157 -18.38 -22.11 -3.57
N ALA A 158 -18.37 -20.79 -3.32
CA ALA A 158 -19.57 -20.00 -3.06
C ALA A 158 -20.33 -19.56 -4.34
N GLY A 159 -19.85 -19.93 -5.53
CA GLY A 159 -20.52 -19.66 -6.81
C GLY A 159 -20.27 -18.26 -7.40
N TYR A 160 -19.40 -17.45 -6.80
CA TYR A 160 -19.07 -16.11 -7.30
C TYR A 160 -17.99 -16.10 -8.38
N LEU A 161 -17.21 -17.18 -8.50
CA LEU A 161 -16.19 -17.35 -9.53
C LEU A 161 -16.34 -18.71 -10.22
N PRO A 162 -15.98 -18.82 -11.50
CA PRO A 162 -15.96 -20.10 -12.18
C PRO A 162 -14.93 -21.03 -11.51
N ASN A 163 -15.35 -22.27 -11.20
CA ASN A 163 -14.45 -23.32 -10.74
C ASN A 163 -13.48 -23.66 -11.87
N GLN A 164 -12.21 -23.28 -11.73
CA GLN A 164 -11.17 -23.79 -12.60
C GLN A 164 -10.90 -25.25 -12.21
N GLN A 165 -11.55 -26.19 -12.90
CA GLN A 165 -10.97 -27.50 -13.11
C GLN A 165 -9.65 -27.30 -13.85
N LEU A 166 -8.54 -27.45 -13.13
CA LEU A 166 -7.22 -27.56 -13.72
C LEU A 166 -7.17 -28.92 -14.44
N ALA A 167 -7.15 -28.86 -15.78
CA ALA A 167 -6.59 -29.93 -16.62
C ALA A 167 -5.06 -29.89 -16.55
#